data_AF-A0A9P7CIY8-F1
#
_entry.id   AF-A0A9P7CIY8-F1
#
_cell.length_a   1.000
_cell.length_b   1.000
_cell.length_c   1.000
_cell.angle_alpha   90.00
_cell.angle_beta   90.00
_cell.angle_gamma   90.00
#
_symmetry.space_group_name_H-M   'P 1'
#
loop_
_entity.id
_entity.type
_entity.pdbx_description
1 polymer ?
#
loop_
_entity_poly.entity_id
_entity_poly.type
_entity_poly.pdbx_seq_one_letter_code
_entity_poly.pdbx_strand_id
1 'polypeptide(L)'
;MLATKVISKPTLAAAQKAAVRSFATATSIPVPAPAEQKTIFPKKYGGKYTVTLIPGDGIGQEIASSVKDVFKAANVPIEFEQYDVSGLTSEDDKLFQESIASLRRNKVGIKGTLFTPTSKLGHKSFNVTMRKDLDMYASLSLCKNFPGVKSRLSDVDIAIIRENTEGEYSGLEHQSVPGVVESLKIITRAKTERIARFAFDFAVKNNRKKVTIIHKANIMKLADGLFLRTCRDVAKEYEHHGIQVNDMIVDNTAMQLVSRPQQFDVMVMPNLYGNIVSNVGAGLIGSPGLIPGCNIGREFAMFEPGCRHVALDIQNQNSANPTAMLLSSVMMLRHLNLDEHANRISSAVYETISSGNARTVDIGGTSTTKEFTNAVIKSFAPRPFLVQVDDQYNKRIDDDISKLVDCYTDIVRIGENKDKDKFKVAQEGYQIESQAAQIVRSCESLLSLTNELKQFLLLNDAETLAQLRKTQSEKLVESTTTIKSKVNTMRSELSKAVFDLETVYYRSLIDE
;
A
#
# COMPACT_ATOMS: atom_id res chain seq x y z
N MET A 1 -79.97 -5.19 -41.55
CA MET A 1 -79.03 -6.33 -41.42
C MET A 1 -77.62 -5.85 -41.71
N LEU A 2 -76.65 -6.35 -40.92
CA LEU A 2 -75.23 -5.99 -40.80
C LEU A 2 -74.95 -4.72 -39.96
N ALA A 3 -74.70 -4.94 -38.67
CA ALA A 3 -74.51 -3.90 -37.66
C ALA A 3 -73.07 -3.32 -37.69
N THR A 4 -72.98 -2.02 -37.95
CA THR A 4 -71.77 -1.21 -37.97
C THR A 4 -71.58 -0.55 -36.61
N LYS A 5 -70.46 -0.80 -35.92
CA LYS A 5 -70.10 -0.09 -34.68
C LYS A 5 -69.05 0.99 -34.98
N VAL A 6 -69.48 2.24 -34.87
CA VAL A 6 -68.66 3.46 -34.96
C VAL A 6 -67.95 3.68 -33.63
N ILE A 7 -66.62 3.87 -33.64
CA ILE A 7 -65.83 4.30 -32.49
C ILE A 7 -65.49 5.78 -32.67
N SER A 8 -66.00 6.64 -31.79
CA SER A 8 -65.80 8.09 -31.78
C SER A 8 -64.43 8.49 -31.20
N LYS A 9 -63.72 9.43 -31.85
CA LYS A 9 -62.51 10.08 -31.31
C LYS A 9 -62.84 10.95 -30.09
N PRO A 10 -62.01 10.98 -29.03
CA PRO A 10 -62.25 11.87 -27.90
C PRO A 10 -61.77 13.30 -28.21
N THR A 11 -62.55 14.29 -27.76
CA THR A 11 -62.28 15.73 -27.87
C THR A 11 -61.19 16.19 -26.90
N LEU A 12 -60.33 17.12 -27.35
CA LEU A 12 -59.16 17.68 -26.65
C LEU A 12 -59.43 18.23 -25.22
N ALA A 13 -60.68 18.53 -24.86
CA ALA A 13 -61.03 19.06 -23.54
C ALA A 13 -61.03 18.00 -22.41
N ALA A 14 -61.12 16.70 -22.74
CA ALA A 14 -61.08 15.63 -21.74
C ALA A 14 -59.65 15.26 -21.29
N ALA A 15 -58.65 15.54 -22.12
CA ALA A 15 -57.24 15.22 -21.83
C ALA A 15 -56.57 16.23 -20.86
N GLN A 16 -57.06 17.47 -20.78
CA GLN A 16 -56.49 18.49 -19.88
C GLN A 16 -57.04 18.46 -18.45
N LYS A 17 -58.22 17.87 -18.20
CA LYS A 17 -58.78 17.76 -16.83
C LYS A 17 -58.26 16.56 -16.02
N ALA A 18 -57.67 15.56 -16.68
CA ALA A 18 -57.07 14.41 -16.02
C ALA A 18 -55.62 14.67 -15.55
N ALA A 19 -54.94 15.68 -16.09
CA ALA A 19 -53.53 15.96 -15.82
C ALA A 19 -53.27 17.00 -14.70
N VAL A 20 -54.31 17.59 -14.10
CA VAL A 20 -54.16 18.73 -13.16
C VAL A 20 -54.69 18.42 -11.75
N ARG A 21 -54.98 17.16 -11.40
CA ARG A 21 -55.64 16.80 -10.13
C ARG A 21 -54.87 15.88 -9.16
N SER A 22 -53.54 15.85 -9.19
CA SER A 22 -52.79 15.19 -8.10
C SER A 22 -51.50 15.85 -7.63
N PHE A 23 -51.17 17.07 -8.08
CA PHE A 23 -50.02 17.83 -7.57
C PHE A 23 -50.41 18.84 -6.48
N ALA A 24 -51.14 18.41 -5.44
CA ALA A 24 -51.31 19.22 -4.24
C ALA A 24 -51.79 18.39 -3.03
N THR A 25 -50.95 17.51 -2.53
CA THR A 25 -50.90 17.18 -1.09
C THR A 25 -49.56 16.54 -0.82
N ALA A 26 -48.67 17.34 -0.25
CA ALA A 26 -47.49 16.87 0.44
C ALA A 26 -47.92 15.96 1.59
N THR A 27 -47.75 14.66 1.41
CA THR A 27 -47.44 13.77 2.53
C THR A 27 -46.03 13.29 2.27
N SER A 28 -45.12 13.84 3.07
CA SER A 28 -43.72 13.44 3.21
C SER A 28 -43.50 11.98 2.82
N ILE A 29 -42.74 11.76 1.74
CA ILE A 29 -41.97 10.52 1.65
C ILE A 29 -41.19 10.46 2.95
N PRO A 30 -41.31 9.40 3.78
CA PRO A 30 -40.46 9.28 4.94
C PRO A 30 -39.03 9.27 4.39
N VAL A 31 -38.32 10.39 4.57
CA VAL A 31 -36.87 10.35 4.59
C VAL A 31 -36.59 9.25 5.61
N PRO A 32 -35.94 8.14 5.22
CA PRO A 32 -35.53 7.15 6.21
C PRO A 32 -34.86 7.94 7.31
N ALA A 33 -35.38 7.88 8.53
CA ALA A 33 -34.73 8.46 9.68
C ALA A 33 -33.25 8.11 9.55
N PRO A 34 -32.31 9.06 9.72
CA PRO A 34 -30.88 8.80 9.54
C PRO A 34 -30.62 7.49 10.29
N ALA A 35 -30.36 6.43 9.52
CA ALA A 35 -30.29 5.09 10.09
C ALA A 35 -29.27 5.23 11.19
N GLU A 36 -29.71 5.01 12.45
CA GLU A 36 -28.80 5.00 13.58
C GLU A 36 -27.59 4.23 13.12
N GLN A 37 -26.44 4.91 13.15
CA GLN A 37 -25.19 4.38 12.65
C GLN A 37 -24.82 3.28 13.64
N LYS A 38 -25.47 2.11 13.53
CA LYS A 38 -25.27 0.94 14.37
C LYS A 38 -23.79 0.69 14.27
N THR A 39 -23.10 0.87 15.39
CA THR A 39 -21.66 0.78 15.46
C THR A 39 -21.18 -0.51 14.81
N ILE A 40 -20.57 -0.38 13.63
CA ILE A 40 -20.17 -1.47 12.73
C ILE A 40 -18.83 -2.01 13.22
N PHE A 41 -18.78 -2.51 14.45
CA PHE A 41 -17.54 -3.05 14.98
C PHE A 41 -17.35 -4.50 14.52
N PRO A 42 -16.13 -4.87 14.08
CA PRO A 42 -15.76 -6.26 13.84
C PRO A 42 -16.05 -7.11 15.07
N LYS A 43 -16.52 -8.34 14.82
CA LYS A 43 -16.98 -9.23 15.89
C LYS A 43 -15.82 -9.62 16.81
N LYS A 44 -15.95 -9.36 18.11
CA LYS A 44 -14.92 -9.64 19.12
C LYS A 44 -15.50 -10.48 20.26
N TYR A 45 -14.92 -11.64 20.52
CA TYR A 45 -15.26 -12.52 21.65
C TYR A 45 -14.01 -12.85 22.45
N GLY A 46 -14.08 -12.74 23.79
CA GLY A 46 -12.96 -13.12 24.67
C GLY A 46 -11.64 -12.40 24.34
N GLY A 47 -11.70 -11.17 23.83
CA GLY A 47 -10.52 -10.40 23.42
C GLY A 47 -10.02 -10.66 21.99
N LYS A 48 -10.54 -11.68 21.30
CA LYS A 48 -10.14 -12.05 19.92
C LYS A 48 -11.17 -11.61 18.89
N TYR A 49 -10.69 -11.16 17.73
CA TYR A 49 -11.53 -10.90 16.57
C TYR A 49 -11.72 -12.16 15.74
N THR A 50 -12.94 -12.42 15.29
CA THR A 50 -13.20 -13.47 14.29
C THR A 50 -13.09 -12.86 12.91
N VAL A 51 -12.26 -13.44 12.04
CA VAL A 51 -12.02 -12.96 10.66
C VAL A 51 -12.30 -14.10 9.69
N THR A 52 -13.06 -13.80 8.63
CA THR A 52 -13.32 -14.78 7.57
C THR A 52 -12.05 -15.00 6.74
N LEU A 53 -11.61 -16.25 6.58
CA LEU A 53 -10.46 -16.62 5.76
C LEU A 53 -10.94 -17.42 4.54
N ILE A 54 -10.64 -16.96 3.34
CA ILE A 54 -10.91 -17.70 2.10
C ILE A 54 -9.58 -17.92 1.38
N PRO A 55 -8.90 -19.07 1.58
CA PRO A 55 -7.58 -19.28 1.00
C PRO A 55 -7.56 -19.16 -0.53
N GLY A 56 -8.64 -19.58 -1.19
CA GLY A 56 -8.81 -19.51 -2.63
C GLY A 56 -8.01 -20.58 -3.38
N ASP A 57 -7.76 -20.33 -4.66
CA ASP A 57 -7.20 -21.30 -5.61
C ASP A 57 -5.67 -21.18 -5.75
N GLY A 58 -5.06 -22.16 -6.41
CA GLY A 58 -3.64 -22.15 -6.75
C GLY A 58 -2.75 -22.07 -5.51
N ILE A 59 -1.86 -21.09 -5.48
CA ILE A 59 -0.96 -20.86 -4.33
C ILE A 59 -1.68 -20.35 -3.07
N GLY A 60 -2.97 -20.05 -3.15
CA GLY A 60 -3.77 -19.44 -2.09
C GLY A 60 -3.68 -20.17 -0.75
N GLN A 61 -3.73 -21.51 -0.76
CA GLN A 61 -3.61 -22.33 0.44
C GLN A 61 -2.23 -22.24 1.11
N GLU A 62 -1.15 -22.18 0.32
CA GLU A 62 0.21 -22.07 0.85
C GLU A 62 0.43 -20.73 1.53
N ILE A 63 0.07 -19.64 0.86
CA ILE A 63 0.26 -18.28 1.39
C ILE A 63 -0.70 -17.98 2.55
N ALA A 64 -1.91 -18.52 2.55
CA ALA A 64 -2.83 -18.43 3.68
C ALA A 64 -2.29 -19.19 4.91
N SER A 65 -1.67 -20.35 4.70
CA SER A 65 -1.01 -21.11 5.78
C SER A 65 0.17 -20.33 6.36
N SER A 66 0.99 -19.69 5.53
CA SER A 66 2.05 -18.79 5.97
C SER A 66 1.55 -17.67 6.89
N VAL A 67 0.42 -17.02 6.54
CA VAL A 67 -0.21 -16.01 7.41
C VAL A 67 -0.64 -16.60 8.75
N LYS A 68 -1.28 -17.77 8.76
CA LYS A 68 -1.72 -18.45 9.98
C LYS A 68 -0.53 -18.74 10.91
N ASP A 69 0.57 -19.25 10.36
CA ASP A 69 1.77 -19.57 11.13
C ASP A 69 2.42 -18.31 11.74
N VAL A 70 2.55 -17.24 10.94
CA VAL A 70 3.06 -15.94 11.41
C VAL A 70 2.16 -15.35 12.49
N PHE A 71 0.84 -15.38 12.31
CA PHE A 71 -0.12 -14.83 13.28
C PHE A 71 -0.12 -15.61 14.59
N LYS A 72 -0.02 -16.94 14.52
CA LYS A 72 0.12 -17.81 15.68
C LYS A 72 1.41 -17.52 16.44
N ALA A 73 2.55 -17.46 15.74
CA ALA A 73 3.83 -17.11 16.36
C ALA A 73 3.82 -15.69 16.95
N ALA A 74 3.05 -14.78 16.34
CA ALA A 74 2.93 -13.43 16.82
C ALA A 74 1.88 -13.21 17.93
N ASN A 75 1.18 -14.27 18.37
CA ASN A 75 0.09 -14.20 19.35
C ASN A 75 -0.95 -13.12 19.01
N VAL A 76 -1.29 -12.99 17.73
CA VAL A 76 -2.28 -12.02 17.27
C VAL A 76 -3.67 -12.43 17.81
N PRO A 77 -4.48 -11.49 18.34
CA PRO A 77 -5.80 -11.79 18.89
C PRO A 77 -6.84 -11.98 17.76
N ILE A 78 -6.60 -12.91 16.85
CA ILE A 78 -7.44 -13.22 15.69
C ILE A 78 -7.68 -14.72 15.62
N GLU A 79 -8.93 -15.07 15.35
CA GLU A 79 -9.39 -16.42 15.04
C GLU A 79 -9.93 -16.43 13.62
N PHE A 80 -9.42 -17.33 12.78
CA PHE A 80 -9.82 -17.45 11.39
C PHE A 80 -10.99 -18.43 11.25
N GLU A 81 -12.12 -17.94 10.73
CA GLU A 81 -13.23 -18.76 10.26
C GLU A 81 -12.98 -19.08 8.77
N GLN A 82 -12.38 -20.26 8.51
CA GLN A 82 -11.90 -20.63 7.18
C GLN A 82 -13.00 -21.28 6.32
N TYR A 83 -13.11 -20.85 5.06
CA TYR A 83 -13.95 -21.44 4.03
C TYR A 83 -13.12 -21.72 2.77
N ASP A 84 -12.96 -22.98 2.42
CA ASP A 84 -12.14 -23.42 1.27
C ASP A 84 -12.94 -23.37 -0.04
N VAL A 85 -13.34 -22.16 -0.44
CA VAL A 85 -14.05 -21.92 -1.70
C VAL A 85 -13.07 -21.97 -2.86
N SER A 86 -13.40 -22.75 -3.90
CA SER A 86 -12.71 -22.76 -5.18
C SER A 86 -13.52 -22.09 -6.28
N GLY A 87 -12.86 -21.30 -7.13
CA GLY A 87 -13.42 -20.79 -8.38
C GLY A 87 -13.24 -21.72 -9.57
N LEU A 88 -12.63 -22.89 -9.39
CA LEU A 88 -12.39 -23.88 -10.45
C LEU A 88 -13.64 -24.73 -10.73
N THR A 89 -14.46 -24.99 -9.71
CA THR A 89 -15.67 -25.81 -9.81
C THR A 89 -16.91 -24.97 -9.48
N SER A 90 -18.07 -25.37 -10.00
CA SER A 90 -19.37 -24.77 -9.67
C SER A 90 -20.05 -25.44 -8.48
N GLU A 91 -19.43 -26.48 -7.91
CA GLU A 91 -19.96 -27.24 -6.77
C GLU A 91 -19.92 -26.42 -5.47
N ASP A 92 -19.05 -25.40 -5.44
CA ASP A 92 -18.80 -24.57 -4.27
C ASP A 92 -19.75 -23.36 -4.14
N ASP A 93 -20.80 -23.23 -4.96
CA ASP A 93 -21.75 -22.11 -4.88
C ASP A 93 -22.35 -21.97 -3.46
N LYS A 94 -22.69 -23.09 -2.82
CA LYS A 94 -23.22 -23.08 -1.45
C LYS A 94 -22.15 -22.61 -0.44
N LEU A 95 -20.92 -23.13 -0.55
CA LEU A 95 -19.81 -22.75 0.32
C LEU A 95 -19.44 -21.27 0.14
N PHE A 96 -19.51 -20.77 -1.09
CA PHE A 96 -19.33 -19.37 -1.40
C PHE A 96 -20.40 -18.50 -0.71
N GLN A 97 -21.67 -18.88 -0.75
CA GLN A 97 -22.73 -18.18 -0.01
C GLN A 97 -22.51 -18.21 1.51
N GLU A 98 -22.05 -19.34 2.06
CA GLU A 98 -21.67 -19.44 3.47
C GLU A 98 -20.51 -18.50 3.83
N SER A 99 -19.52 -18.36 2.93
CA SER A 99 -18.39 -17.43 3.10
C SER A 99 -18.85 -15.97 3.08
N ILE A 100 -19.79 -15.59 2.20
CA ILE A 100 -20.41 -14.26 2.20
C ILE A 100 -21.19 -14.04 3.50
N ALA A 101 -21.93 -15.03 3.98
CA ALA A 101 -22.66 -14.94 5.23
C ALA A 101 -21.71 -14.76 6.43
N SER A 102 -20.60 -15.50 6.47
CA SER A 102 -19.53 -15.31 7.46
C SER A 102 -18.96 -13.89 7.41
N LEU A 103 -18.64 -13.39 6.22
CA LEU A 103 -18.12 -12.04 6.07
C LEU A 103 -19.14 -10.96 6.48
N ARG A 104 -20.43 -11.20 6.24
CA ARG A 104 -21.51 -10.32 6.75
C ARG A 104 -21.59 -10.30 8.28
N ARG A 105 -21.29 -11.43 8.94
CA ARG A 105 -21.22 -11.54 10.41
C ARG A 105 -19.96 -10.89 10.98
N ASN A 106 -18.80 -11.17 10.39
CA ASN A 106 -17.49 -10.80 10.92
C ASN A 106 -17.04 -9.40 10.49
N LYS A 107 -17.60 -8.87 9.40
CA LYS A 107 -17.30 -7.58 8.75
C LYS A 107 -15.93 -7.50 8.07
N VAL A 108 -14.97 -8.30 8.53
CA VAL A 108 -13.60 -8.32 8.03
C VAL A 108 -13.24 -9.71 7.53
N GLY A 109 -12.60 -9.78 6.38
CA GLY A 109 -12.07 -11.01 5.82
C GLY A 109 -10.71 -10.83 5.17
N ILE A 110 -10.01 -11.94 5.02
CA ILE A 110 -8.79 -12.05 4.21
C ILE A 110 -8.97 -13.18 3.22
N LYS A 111 -8.55 -12.97 1.97
CA LYS A 111 -8.68 -13.99 0.93
C LYS A 111 -7.47 -14.07 0.01
N GLY A 112 -7.25 -15.26 -0.53
CA GLY A 112 -6.40 -15.45 -1.70
C GLY A 112 -7.14 -15.19 -3.00
N THR A 113 -6.52 -15.57 -4.10
CA THR A 113 -7.08 -15.35 -5.43
C THR A 113 -8.06 -16.48 -5.76
N LEU A 114 -9.30 -16.13 -6.11
CA LEU A 114 -10.26 -17.09 -6.69
C LEU A 114 -10.12 -17.06 -8.21
N PHE A 115 -9.95 -18.22 -8.82
CA PHE A 115 -9.90 -18.39 -10.27
C PHE A 115 -11.24 -17.98 -10.90
N THR A 116 -11.20 -17.49 -12.14
CA THR A 116 -12.40 -17.17 -12.92
C THR A 116 -12.26 -17.83 -14.28
N PRO A 117 -13.04 -18.89 -14.58
CA PRO A 117 -12.97 -19.57 -15.87
C PRO A 117 -13.36 -18.63 -17.02
N THR A 118 -12.53 -18.57 -18.07
CA THR A 118 -12.80 -17.79 -19.28
C THR A 118 -13.58 -18.57 -20.34
N SER A 119 -13.61 -19.89 -20.24
CA SER A 119 -14.23 -20.81 -21.22
C SER A 119 -15.74 -20.92 -21.11
N LYS A 120 -16.35 -20.45 -20.02
CA LYS A 120 -17.79 -20.51 -19.78
C LYS A 120 -18.44 -19.13 -19.94
N LEU A 121 -19.01 -18.88 -21.12
CA LEU A 121 -19.89 -17.73 -21.37
C LEU A 121 -20.99 -17.69 -20.30
N GLY A 122 -21.08 -16.58 -19.55
CA GLY A 122 -22.12 -16.35 -18.55
C GLY A 122 -21.79 -16.74 -17.09
N HIS A 123 -20.60 -17.29 -16.79
CA HIS A 123 -20.22 -17.55 -15.40
C HIS A 123 -19.91 -16.24 -14.66
N LYS A 124 -20.70 -15.90 -13.62
CA LYS A 124 -20.43 -14.74 -12.77
C LYS A 124 -19.20 -15.03 -11.92
N SER A 125 -18.14 -14.24 -12.07
CA SER A 125 -16.93 -14.35 -11.23
C SER A 125 -17.29 -14.16 -9.75
N PHE A 126 -16.93 -15.11 -8.88
CA PHE A 126 -17.11 -14.99 -7.43
C PHE A 126 -16.48 -13.72 -6.86
N ASN A 127 -15.34 -13.30 -7.39
CA ASN A 127 -14.71 -12.03 -7.01
C ASN A 127 -15.60 -10.82 -7.32
N VAL A 128 -16.27 -10.81 -8.48
CA VAL A 128 -17.18 -9.71 -8.88
C VAL A 128 -18.47 -9.77 -8.07
N THR A 129 -19.03 -10.96 -7.86
CA THR A 129 -20.22 -11.17 -7.04
C THR A 129 -19.99 -10.66 -5.61
N MET A 130 -18.89 -11.05 -4.97
CA MET A 130 -18.55 -10.59 -3.62
C MET A 130 -18.42 -9.07 -3.53
N ARG A 131 -17.79 -8.42 -4.51
CA ARG A 131 -17.64 -6.95 -4.53
C ARG A 131 -18.97 -6.22 -4.72
N LYS A 132 -19.87 -6.75 -5.55
CA LYS A 132 -21.20 -6.16 -5.79
C LYS A 132 -22.12 -6.41 -4.60
N ASP A 133 -22.18 -7.63 -4.08
CA ASP A 133 -23.07 -8.03 -2.99
C ASP A 133 -22.73 -7.38 -1.64
N LEU A 134 -21.46 -7.01 -1.45
CA LEU A 134 -20.96 -6.36 -0.24
C LEU A 134 -20.60 -4.88 -0.48
N ASP A 135 -20.87 -4.35 -1.66
CA ASP A 135 -20.56 -2.98 -2.06
C ASP A 135 -19.12 -2.54 -1.70
N MET A 136 -18.15 -3.41 -1.97
CA MET A 136 -16.72 -3.14 -1.76
C MET A 136 -16.19 -2.26 -2.88
N TYR A 137 -16.50 -0.97 -2.79
CA TYR A 137 -16.36 -0.01 -3.88
C TYR A 137 -14.94 0.48 -4.15
N ALA A 138 -14.05 0.45 -3.15
CA ALA A 138 -12.68 0.93 -3.28
C ALA A 138 -11.70 -0.24 -3.22
N SER A 139 -10.97 -0.47 -4.31
CA SER A 139 -9.81 -1.37 -4.32
C SER A 139 -8.54 -0.54 -4.17
N LEU A 140 -7.70 -0.88 -3.19
CA LEU A 140 -6.42 -0.24 -2.94
C LEU A 140 -5.30 -1.26 -3.16
N SER A 141 -4.29 -0.89 -3.93
CA SER A 141 -3.04 -1.65 -4.09
C SER A 141 -1.85 -0.74 -3.83
N LEU A 142 -0.88 -1.20 -3.04
CA LEU A 142 0.31 -0.43 -2.71
C LEU A 142 1.52 -0.96 -3.49
N CYS A 143 2.05 -0.14 -4.39
CA CYS A 143 3.21 -0.47 -5.21
C CYS A 143 4.42 0.27 -4.67
N LYS A 144 5.19 -0.39 -3.81
CA LYS A 144 6.39 0.18 -3.18
C LYS A 144 7.61 -0.70 -3.44
N ASN A 145 8.74 -0.10 -3.82
CA ASN A 145 9.99 -0.85 -3.90
C ASN A 145 10.38 -1.40 -2.53
N PHE A 146 10.85 -2.65 -2.51
CA PHE A 146 11.39 -3.28 -1.33
C PHE A 146 12.91 -3.06 -1.27
N PRO A 147 13.44 -2.55 -0.15
CA PRO A 147 14.88 -2.55 0.09
C PRO A 147 15.44 -3.97 -0.08
N GLY A 148 16.51 -4.13 -0.85
CA GLY A 148 17.15 -5.42 -1.13
C GLY A 148 16.58 -6.19 -2.32
N VAL A 149 15.40 -5.84 -2.86
CA VAL A 149 14.86 -6.44 -4.09
C VAL A 149 15.35 -5.66 -5.31
N LYS A 150 16.06 -6.34 -6.22
CA LYS A 150 16.49 -5.73 -7.48
C LYS A 150 15.27 -5.53 -8.37
N SER A 151 15.06 -4.29 -8.79
CA SER A 151 14.00 -3.89 -9.72
C SER A 151 14.57 -2.91 -10.74
N ARG A 152 13.91 -2.76 -11.89
CA ARG A 152 14.41 -1.90 -12.98
C ARG A 152 14.38 -0.42 -12.62
N LEU A 153 13.42 -0.02 -11.79
CA LEU A 153 13.21 1.36 -11.36
C LEU A 153 13.20 1.40 -9.82
N SER A 154 13.89 2.37 -9.24
CA SER A 154 13.98 2.59 -7.79
C SER A 154 12.99 3.66 -7.32
N ASP A 155 12.79 3.71 -6.01
CA ASP A 155 12.06 4.80 -5.31
C ASP A 155 10.61 5.00 -5.77
N VAL A 156 9.97 3.93 -6.20
CA VAL A 156 8.53 3.84 -6.46
C VAL A 156 7.80 3.62 -5.14
N ASP A 157 6.86 4.51 -4.84
CA ASP A 157 5.89 4.37 -3.74
C ASP A 157 4.54 4.97 -4.15
N ILE A 158 3.74 4.16 -4.83
CA ILE A 158 2.46 4.57 -5.44
C ILE A 158 1.31 3.83 -4.78
N ALA A 159 0.26 4.57 -4.42
CA ALA A 159 -1.02 4.01 -3.99
C ALA A 159 -2.02 4.06 -5.15
N ILE A 160 -2.46 2.89 -5.61
CA ILE A 160 -3.43 2.76 -6.70
C ILE A 160 -4.81 2.52 -6.11
N ILE A 161 -5.71 3.46 -6.31
CA ILE A 161 -7.10 3.42 -5.84
C ILE A 161 -8.03 3.29 -7.05
N ARG A 162 -8.78 2.19 -7.07
CA ARG A 162 -9.61 1.75 -8.18
C ARG A 162 -11.06 1.68 -7.75
N GLU A 163 -11.94 2.26 -8.56
CA GLU A 163 -13.39 2.01 -8.48
C GLU A 163 -13.68 0.54 -8.81
N ASN A 164 -14.47 -0.15 -7.99
CA ASN A 164 -14.53 -1.62 -8.00
C ASN A 164 -15.94 -2.18 -8.23
N THR A 165 -16.96 -1.34 -8.48
CA THR A 165 -18.39 -1.71 -8.54
C THR A 165 -19.11 -1.31 -9.82
N GLU A 166 -18.53 -0.47 -10.69
CA GLU A 166 -19.10 -0.07 -11.98
C GLU A 166 -18.02 -0.02 -13.08
N GLY A 167 -18.27 0.72 -14.16
CA GLY A 167 -17.42 0.78 -15.34
C GLY A 167 -17.63 -0.43 -16.26
N GLU A 168 -16.53 -0.92 -16.83
CA GLU A 168 -16.49 -2.04 -17.77
C GLU A 168 -16.85 -3.38 -17.11
N TYR A 169 -16.74 -3.47 -15.77
CA TYR A 169 -17.10 -4.66 -14.99
C TYR A 169 -18.59 -4.69 -14.58
N SER A 170 -19.41 -3.81 -15.17
CA SER A 170 -20.87 -3.93 -15.12
C SER A 170 -21.32 -5.31 -15.64
N GLY A 171 -20.60 -5.85 -16.63
CA GLY A 171 -20.88 -7.15 -17.27
C GLY A 171 -22.10 -7.11 -18.17
N LEU A 172 -22.48 -5.91 -18.64
CA LEU A 172 -23.61 -5.69 -19.52
C LEU A 172 -23.16 -5.79 -20.97
N GLU A 173 -23.21 -7.00 -21.51
CA GLU A 173 -22.83 -7.29 -22.90
C GLU A 173 -23.98 -7.99 -23.61
N HIS A 174 -24.17 -7.66 -24.89
CA HIS A 174 -25.14 -8.33 -25.74
C HIS A 174 -24.66 -8.36 -27.18
N GLN A 175 -25.19 -9.32 -27.95
CA GLN A 175 -24.95 -9.42 -29.38
C GLN A 175 -26.20 -8.95 -30.11
N SER A 176 -26.19 -7.72 -30.61
CA SER A 176 -27.36 -7.10 -31.28
C SER A 176 -27.71 -7.83 -32.58
N VAL A 177 -26.69 -8.23 -33.33
CA VAL A 177 -26.79 -9.11 -34.51
C VAL A 177 -25.59 -10.06 -34.56
N PRO A 178 -25.66 -11.23 -35.24
CA PRO A 178 -24.52 -12.14 -35.37
C PRO A 178 -23.27 -11.40 -35.88
N GLY A 179 -22.19 -11.44 -35.10
CA GLY A 179 -20.92 -10.75 -35.37
C GLY A 179 -20.78 -9.34 -34.78
N VAL A 180 -21.82 -8.74 -34.19
CA VAL A 180 -21.76 -7.40 -33.57
C VAL A 180 -22.05 -7.49 -32.08
N VAL A 181 -21.03 -7.24 -31.25
CA VAL A 181 -21.12 -7.30 -29.78
C VAL A 181 -21.00 -5.90 -29.21
N GLU A 182 -21.93 -5.55 -28.33
CA GLU A 182 -21.95 -4.30 -27.59
C GLU A 182 -21.62 -4.54 -26.12
N SER A 183 -20.79 -3.67 -25.54
CA SER A 183 -20.41 -3.68 -24.13
C SER A 183 -20.74 -2.32 -23.52
N LEU A 184 -21.60 -2.32 -22.49
CA LEU A 184 -22.15 -1.10 -21.90
C LEU A 184 -21.35 -0.70 -20.64
N LYS A 185 -20.51 0.31 -20.79
CA LYS A 185 -19.80 0.97 -19.70
C LYS A 185 -20.72 1.95 -18.97
N ILE A 186 -20.95 1.71 -17.68
CA ILE A 186 -21.78 2.59 -16.83
C ILE A 186 -20.90 3.29 -15.80
N ILE A 187 -20.96 4.63 -15.76
CA ILE A 187 -20.33 5.46 -14.74
C ILE A 187 -21.39 6.35 -14.12
N THR A 188 -21.42 6.42 -12.79
CA THR A 188 -22.39 7.22 -12.04
C THR A 188 -21.69 8.23 -11.15
N ARG A 189 -22.31 9.42 -10.97
CA ARG A 189 -21.77 10.47 -10.10
C ARG A 189 -21.61 9.96 -8.66
N ALA A 190 -22.62 9.27 -8.13
CA ALA A 190 -22.62 8.78 -6.76
C ALA A 190 -21.46 7.81 -6.46
N LYS A 191 -21.17 6.86 -7.36
CA LYS A 191 -20.07 5.92 -7.18
C LYS A 191 -18.70 6.56 -7.42
N THR A 192 -18.62 7.52 -8.34
CA THR A 192 -17.39 8.32 -8.53
C THR A 192 -17.09 9.18 -7.30
N GLU A 193 -18.10 9.83 -6.72
CA GLU A 193 -17.91 10.72 -5.57
C GLU A 193 -17.32 9.97 -4.38
N ARG A 194 -17.86 8.79 -4.04
CA ARG A 194 -17.34 7.99 -2.92
C ARG A 194 -15.91 7.49 -3.14
N ILE A 195 -15.53 7.11 -4.36
CA ILE A 195 -14.15 6.65 -4.62
C ILE A 195 -13.17 7.83 -4.63
N ALA A 196 -13.59 9.00 -5.11
CA ALA A 196 -12.80 10.22 -5.03
C ALA A 196 -12.57 10.61 -3.57
N ARG A 197 -13.62 10.67 -2.74
CA ARG A 197 -13.53 10.94 -1.30
C ARG A 197 -12.60 9.95 -0.61
N PHE A 198 -12.77 8.65 -0.86
CA PHE A 198 -11.87 7.63 -0.33
C PHE A 198 -10.40 7.88 -0.71
N ALA A 199 -10.12 8.28 -1.95
CA ALA A 199 -8.75 8.57 -2.39
C ALA A 199 -8.14 9.79 -1.69
N PHE A 200 -8.91 10.86 -1.51
CA PHE A 200 -8.45 12.05 -0.79
C PHE A 200 -8.32 11.79 0.71
N ASP A 201 -9.28 11.10 1.35
CA ASP A 201 -9.21 10.69 2.75
C ASP A 201 -7.99 9.79 3.00
N PHE A 202 -7.72 8.85 2.10
CA PHE A 202 -6.53 8.02 2.14
C PHE A 202 -5.27 8.88 2.05
N ALA A 203 -5.24 9.86 1.14
CA ALA A 203 -4.10 10.74 0.99
C ALA A 203 -3.82 11.57 2.25
N VAL A 204 -4.85 12.19 2.84
CA VAL A 204 -4.76 12.94 4.10
C VAL A 204 -4.26 12.03 5.22
N LYS A 205 -4.92 10.89 5.44
CA LYS A 205 -4.62 9.99 6.56
C LYS A 205 -3.22 9.39 6.51
N ASN A 206 -2.65 9.24 5.31
CA ASN A 206 -1.32 8.66 5.10
C ASN A 206 -0.26 9.72 4.75
N ASN A 207 -0.53 11.01 5.00
CA ASN A 207 0.38 12.13 4.75
C ASN A 207 0.91 12.22 3.32
N ARG A 208 0.12 11.73 2.35
CA ARG A 208 0.41 11.81 0.93
C ARG A 208 0.17 13.23 0.44
N LYS A 209 0.91 13.66 -0.58
CA LYS A 209 0.95 15.06 -1.02
C LYS A 209 0.27 15.30 -2.36
N LYS A 210 0.04 14.24 -3.14
CA LYS A 210 -0.51 14.38 -4.49
C LYS A 210 -1.52 13.29 -4.83
N VAL A 211 -2.63 13.70 -5.47
CA VAL A 211 -3.64 12.80 -6.03
C VAL A 211 -3.75 13.05 -7.53
N THR A 212 -3.52 12.01 -8.33
CA THR A 212 -3.66 12.04 -9.79
C THR A 212 -4.91 11.29 -10.24
N ILE A 213 -5.81 12.00 -10.93
CA ILE A 213 -7.06 11.46 -11.49
C ILE A 213 -6.78 10.88 -12.89
N ILE A 214 -6.92 9.56 -13.05
CA ILE A 214 -6.63 8.89 -14.34
C ILE A 214 -7.92 8.63 -15.11
N HIS A 215 -7.93 8.98 -16.40
CA HIS A 215 -9.11 8.87 -17.26
C HIS A 215 -8.77 8.74 -18.75
N LYS A 216 -9.78 8.59 -19.59
CA LYS A 216 -9.73 8.72 -21.07
C LYS A 216 -10.83 9.66 -21.58
N ALA A 217 -11.09 10.75 -20.85
CA ALA A 217 -12.09 11.77 -21.18
C ALA A 217 -11.90 12.47 -22.54
N ASN A 218 -10.71 12.38 -23.16
CA ASN A 218 -10.49 12.85 -24.53
C ASN A 218 -11.27 12.05 -25.58
N ILE A 219 -11.49 10.75 -25.33
CA ILE A 219 -12.31 9.88 -26.18
C ILE A 219 -13.72 9.73 -25.58
N MET A 220 -13.83 9.31 -24.31
CA MET A 220 -15.09 9.11 -23.60
C MET A 220 -15.55 10.37 -22.88
N LYS A 221 -15.97 11.38 -23.65
CA LYS A 221 -16.33 12.72 -23.15
C LYS A 221 -17.44 12.72 -22.09
N LEU A 222 -18.36 11.75 -22.15
CA LEU A 222 -19.47 11.63 -21.20
C LEU A 222 -19.10 10.77 -19.99
N ALA A 223 -18.77 9.49 -20.18
CA ALA A 223 -18.50 8.57 -19.08
C ALA A 223 -17.28 8.99 -18.25
N ASP A 224 -16.10 9.06 -18.88
CA ASP A 224 -14.87 9.46 -18.20
C ASP A 224 -14.82 10.96 -17.92
N GLY A 225 -15.50 11.77 -18.75
CA GLY A 225 -15.68 13.19 -18.45
C GLY A 225 -16.50 13.42 -17.18
N LEU A 226 -17.53 12.61 -16.92
CA LEU A 226 -18.27 12.64 -15.65
C LEU A 226 -17.38 12.23 -14.49
N PHE A 227 -16.56 11.18 -14.66
CA PHE A 227 -15.61 10.74 -13.65
C PHE A 227 -14.64 11.88 -13.27
N LEU A 228 -13.97 12.45 -14.27
CA LEU A 228 -13.01 13.54 -14.09
C LEU A 228 -13.63 14.77 -13.42
N ARG A 229 -14.79 15.24 -13.89
CA ARG A 229 -15.48 16.42 -13.31
C ARG A 229 -15.85 16.17 -11.85
N THR A 230 -16.39 14.99 -11.55
CA THR A 230 -16.82 14.65 -10.19
C THR A 230 -15.61 14.57 -9.24
N CYS A 231 -14.51 13.94 -9.65
CA CYS A 231 -13.27 13.91 -8.86
C CYS A 231 -12.69 15.32 -8.61
N ARG A 232 -12.74 16.21 -9.62
CA ARG A 232 -12.34 17.62 -9.47
C ARG A 232 -13.27 18.41 -8.56
N ASP A 233 -14.57 18.14 -8.58
CA ASP A 233 -15.52 18.77 -7.66
C ASP A 233 -15.21 18.37 -6.22
N VAL A 234 -14.98 17.08 -5.96
CA VAL A 234 -14.59 16.58 -4.63
C VAL A 234 -13.24 17.15 -4.20
N ALA A 235 -12.26 17.27 -5.11
CA ALA A 235 -10.94 17.82 -4.81
C ALA A 235 -10.99 19.20 -4.15
N LYS A 236 -11.94 20.06 -4.54
CA LYS A 236 -12.13 21.40 -3.96
C LYS A 236 -12.39 21.35 -2.46
N GLU A 237 -13.07 20.31 -1.99
CA GLU A 237 -13.36 20.13 -0.56
C GLU A 237 -12.09 19.81 0.26
N TYR A 238 -11.03 19.33 -0.38
CA TYR A 238 -9.76 18.95 0.27
C TYR A 238 -8.62 19.95 0.05
N GLU A 239 -8.86 21.09 -0.61
CA GLU A 239 -7.83 22.11 -0.89
C GLU A 239 -7.11 22.59 0.38
N HIS A 240 -7.85 22.70 1.48
CA HIS A 240 -7.33 23.12 2.78
C HIS A 240 -6.32 22.14 3.41
N HIS A 241 -6.24 20.89 2.92
CA HIS A 241 -5.24 19.91 3.35
C HIS A 241 -3.91 20.01 2.59
N GLY A 242 -3.80 20.92 1.60
CA GLY A 242 -2.56 21.11 0.83
C GLY A 242 -2.22 19.94 -0.11
N ILE A 243 -3.22 19.15 -0.51
CA ILE A 243 -3.04 18.06 -1.48
C ILE A 243 -2.97 18.64 -2.89
N GLN A 244 -1.90 18.34 -3.62
CA GLN A 244 -1.79 18.69 -5.03
C GLN A 244 -2.67 17.77 -5.88
N VAL A 245 -3.49 18.34 -6.75
CA VAL A 245 -4.39 17.58 -7.61
C VAL A 245 -4.04 17.81 -9.06
N ASN A 246 -3.88 16.71 -9.80
CA ASN A 246 -3.73 16.75 -11.25
C ASN A 246 -4.53 15.61 -11.89
N ASP A 247 -4.62 15.63 -13.20
CA ASP A 247 -5.20 14.55 -13.99
C ASP A 247 -4.27 14.12 -15.12
N MET A 248 -4.47 12.89 -15.60
CA MET A 248 -3.68 12.34 -16.69
C MET A 248 -4.51 11.36 -17.51
N ILE A 249 -4.34 11.42 -18.83
CA ILE A 249 -4.90 10.42 -19.73
C ILE A 249 -4.19 9.07 -19.56
N VAL A 250 -4.95 7.98 -19.50
CA VAL A 250 -4.45 6.64 -19.11
C VAL A 250 -3.32 6.09 -20.01
N ASP A 251 -3.31 6.46 -21.29
CA ASP A 251 -2.22 6.16 -22.23
C ASP A 251 -0.91 6.86 -21.84
N ASN A 252 -0.97 8.16 -21.54
CA ASN A 252 0.19 8.88 -21.02
C ASN A 252 0.58 8.31 -19.64
N THR A 253 -0.40 7.95 -18.79
CA THR A 253 -0.11 7.31 -17.50
C THR A 253 0.66 6.02 -17.67
N ALA A 254 0.28 5.14 -18.59
CA ALA A 254 1.02 3.91 -18.88
C ALA A 254 2.46 4.21 -19.33
N MET A 255 2.65 5.20 -20.21
CA MET A 255 3.98 5.65 -20.64
C MET A 255 4.82 6.23 -19.48
N GLN A 256 4.20 7.03 -18.62
CA GLN A 256 4.88 7.67 -17.49
C GLN A 256 5.22 6.68 -16.38
N LEU A 257 4.39 5.66 -16.15
CA LEU A 257 4.64 4.62 -15.15
C LEU A 257 5.91 3.82 -15.46
N VAL A 258 6.17 3.52 -16.73
CA VAL A 258 7.36 2.74 -17.13
C VAL A 258 8.61 3.59 -17.35
N SER A 259 8.48 4.92 -17.37
CA SER A 259 9.60 5.85 -17.59
C SER A 259 9.99 6.61 -16.32
N ARG A 260 9.03 7.24 -15.64
CA ARG A 260 9.24 8.02 -14.41
C ARG A 260 8.09 7.83 -13.41
N PRO A 261 7.96 6.65 -12.79
CA PRO A 261 6.88 6.34 -11.85
C PRO A 261 6.90 7.21 -10.57
N GLN A 262 8.06 7.74 -10.17
CA GLN A 262 8.26 8.51 -8.92
C GLN A 262 7.46 9.83 -8.89
N GLN A 263 6.91 10.26 -10.02
CA GLN A 263 6.06 11.44 -10.10
C GLN A 263 4.63 11.20 -9.58
N PHE A 264 4.24 9.93 -9.41
CA PHE A 264 2.93 9.54 -8.91
C PHE A 264 3.00 9.27 -7.41
N ASP A 265 1.92 9.59 -6.71
CA ASP A 265 1.79 9.39 -5.27
C ASP A 265 0.50 8.59 -5.02
N VAL A 266 -0.66 9.23 -4.93
CA VAL A 266 -1.97 8.56 -4.95
C VAL A 266 -2.59 8.68 -6.34
N MET A 267 -3.09 7.58 -6.88
CA MET A 267 -3.77 7.55 -8.18
C MET A 267 -5.20 7.06 -8.01
N VAL A 268 -6.19 7.80 -8.52
CA VAL A 268 -7.60 7.41 -8.49
C VAL A 268 -8.14 7.22 -9.90
N MET A 269 -8.81 6.09 -10.16
CA MET A 269 -9.23 5.74 -11.51
C MET A 269 -10.45 4.80 -11.61
N PRO A 270 -11.15 4.79 -12.76
CA PRO A 270 -12.17 3.80 -13.07
C PRO A 270 -11.66 2.36 -13.09
N ASN A 271 -12.62 1.44 -13.07
CA ASN A 271 -12.41 0.03 -12.82
C ASN A 271 -11.38 -0.67 -13.74
N LEU A 272 -11.54 -0.57 -15.07
CA LEU A 272 -10.63 -1.23 -16.01
C LEU A 272 -9.19 -0.71 -15.92
N TYR A 273 -9.01 0.60 -15.83
CA TYR A 273 -7.68 1.21 -15.79
C TYR A 273 -6.94 0.81 -14.52
N GLY A 274 -7.64 0.77 -13.38
CA GLY A 274 -7.08 0.32 -12.11
C GLY A 274 -6.50 -1.08 -12.19
N ASN A 275 -7.20 -2.01 -12.87
CA ASN A 275 -6.71 -3.36 -13.05
C ASN A 275 -5.42 -3.42 -13.88
N ILE A 276 -5.34 -2.63 -14.94
CA ILE A 276 -4.16 -2.61 -15.82
C ILE A 276 -2.99 -1.97 -15.08
N VAL A 277 -3.21 -0.81 -14.47
CA VAL A 277 -2.18 -0.04 -13.77
C VAL A 277 -1.62 -0.80 -12.56
N SER A 278 -2.44 -1.56 -11.82
CA SER A 278 -1.93 -2.41 -10.72
C SER A 278 -1.00 -3.52 -11.20
N ASN A 279 -1.27 -4.11 -12.38
CA ASN A 279 -0.38 -5.11 -12.98
C ASN A 279 0.91 -4.48 -13.51
N VAL A 280 0.85 -3.27 -14.09
CA VAL A 280 2.04 -2.51 -14.44
C VAL A 280 2.88 -2.27 -13.18
N GLY A 281 2.24 -1.87 -12.06
CA GLY A 281 2.89 -1.70 -10.76
C GLY A 281 3.69 -2.91 -10.30
N ALA A 282 3.17 -4.13 -10.52
CA ALA A 282 3.91 -5.38 -10.24
C ALA A 282 5.21 -5.49 -11.03
N GLY A 283 5.15 -5.17 -12.32
CA GLY A 283 6.31 -5.15 -13.20
C GLY A 283 7.34 -4.07 -12.81
N LEU A 284 6.89 -2.94 -12.24
CA LEU A 284 7.78 -1.87 -11.78
C LEU A 284 8.60 -2.30 -10.55
N ILE A 285 7.95 -2.90 -9.55
CA ILE A 285 8.60 -3.23 -8.27
C ILE A 285 9.24 -4.63 -8.26
N GLY A 286 9.03 -5.43 -9.32
CA GLY A 286 9.76 -6.66 -9.61
C GLY A 286 8.96 -7.95 -9.44
N SER A 287 7.87 -7.95 -8.64
CA SER A 287 7.02 -9.14 -8.49
C SER A 287 5.59 -8.79 -8.04
N PRO A 288 4.56 -9.49 -8.58
CA PRO A 288 3.20 -9.41 -8.04
C PRO A 288 3.10 -9.94 -6.60
N GLY A 289 4.02 -10.81 -6.19
CA GLY A 289 4.12 -11.36 -4.84
C GLY A 289 4.50 -10.34 -3.77
N LEU A 290 4.78 -9.09 -4.14
CA LEU A 290 5.14 -8.00 -3.23
C LEU A 290 4.04 -6.95 -3.03
N ILE A 291 2.94 -7.01 -3.79
CA ILE A 291 1.91 -5.96 -3.78
C ILE A 291 0.77 -6.36 -2.84
N PRO A 292 0.66 -5.76 -1.65
CA PRO A 292 -0.52 -5.93 -0.83
C PRO A 292 -1.70 -5.14 -1.39
N GLY A 293 -2.90 -5.58 -1.04
CA GLY A 293 -4.11 -4.87 -1.40
C GLY A 293 -5.28 -5.11 -0.45
N CYS A 294 -6.32 -4.34 -0.68
CA CYS A 294 -7.61 -4.52 -0.03
C CYS A 294 -8.76 -4.02 -0.89
N ASN A 295 -9.96 -4.48 -0.55
CA ASN A 295 -11.22 -3.96 -1.06
C ASN A 295 -12.03 -3.48 0.14
N ILE A 296 -12.36 -2.19 0.14
CA ILE A 296 -13.06 -1.50 1.21
C ILE A 296 -14.47 -1.14 0.72
N GLY A 297 -15.46 -1.53 1.52
CA GLY A 297 -16.83 -1.06 1.42
C GLY A 297 -17.20 -0.18 2.60
N ARG A 298 -18.47 0.22 2.69
CA ARG A 298 -18.97 1.02 3.82
C ARG A 298 -18.99 0.23 5.14
N GLU A 299 -19.39 -1.05 5.08
CA GLU A 299 -19.55 -1.90 6.26
C GLU A 299 -18.57 -3.07 6.31
N PHE A 300 -17.90 -3.38 5.20
CA PHE A 300 -17.10 -4.59 5.02
C PHE A 300 -15.71 -4.26 4.50
N ALA A 301 -14.72 -5.03 4.92
CA ALA A 301 -13.35 -4.94 4.41
C ALA A 301 -12.82 -6.35 4.06
N MET A 302 -12.24 -6.47 2.87
CA MET A 302 -11.61 -7.71 2.39
C MET A 302 -10.17 -7.45 1.99
N PHE A 303 -9.23 -8.12 2.63
CA PHE A 303 -7.80 -7.99 2.38
C PHE A 303 -7.34 -9.11 1.44
N GLU A 304 -6.60 -8.77 0.39
CA GLU A 304 -6.13 -9.73 -0.62
C GLU A 304 -4.86 -9.20 -1.30
N PRO A 305 -3.98 -10.06 -1.85
CA PRO A 305 -2.90 -9.61 -2.72
C PRO A 305 -3.42 -8.65 -3.80
N GLY A 306 -2.75 -7.51 -3.96
CA GLY A 306 -3.20 -6.43 -4.86
C GLY A 306 -3.10 -6.81 -6.33
N CYS A 307 -2.31 -7.84 -6.65
CA CYS A 307 -2.25 -8.48 -7.97
C CYS A 307 -2.93 -9.85 -7.90
N ARG A 308 -4.02 -10.01 -8.66
CA ARG A 308 -4.93 -11.16 -8.60
C ARG A 308 -4.42 -12.34 -9.43
N HIS A 309 -3.21 -12.80 -9.15
CA HIS A 309 -2.66 -14.00 -9.78
C HIS A 309 -2.96 -15.23 -8.92
N VAL A 310 -3.49 -16.27 -9.55
CA VAL A 310 -3.74 -17.58 -8.92
C VAL A 310 -2.48 -18.43 -8.91
N ALA A 311 -1.60 -18.24 -9.90
CA ALA A 311 -0.32 -18.94 -10.06
C ALA A 311 -0.46 -20.48 -9.98
N LEU A 312 -1.37 -21.03 -10.79
CA LEU A 312 -1.64 -22.48 -10.85
C LEU A 312 -0.40 -23.30 -11.28
N ASP A 313 0.51 -22.68 -12.00
CA ASP A 313 1.77 -23.23 -12.49
C ASP A 313 2.76 -23.60 -11.37
N ILE A 314 2.69 -22.91 -10.23
CA ILE A 314 3.58 -23.12 -9.07
C ILE A 314 2.84 -23.64 -7.82
N GLN A 315 1.58 -24.06 -7.98
CA GLN A 315 0.77 -24.60 -6.89
C GLN A 315 1.39 -25.87 -6.29
N ASN A 316 1.37 -25.99 -4.96
CA ASN A 316 1.87 -27.12 -4.17
C ASN A 316 3.38 -27.38 -4.31
N GLN A 317 4.14 -26.40 -4.83
CA GLN A 317 5.59 -26.50 -4.99
C GLN A 317 6.36 -25.83 -3.85
N ASN A 318 5.67 -25.20 -2.88
CA ASN A 318 6.31 -24.48 -1.78
C ASN A 318 7.28 -23.39 -2.29
N SER A 319 6.95 -22.75 -3.41
CA SER A 319 7.75 -21.72 -4.09
C SER A 319 7.04 -20.36 -4.16
N ALA A 320 5.79 -20.28 -3.69
CA ALA A 320 5.00 -19.06 -3.67
C ALA A 320 5.58 -18.01 -2.70
N ASN A 321 5.54 -16.74 -3.11
CA ASN A 321 5.92 -15.63 -2.25
C ASN A 321 4.73 -15.20 -1.36
N PRO A 322 4.78 -15.37 -0.03
CA PRO A 322 3.67 -15.01 0.85
C PRO A 322 3.64 -13.52 1.19
N THR A 323 4.61 -12.72 0.73
CA THR A 323 4.78 -11.31 1.14
C THR A 323 3.54 -10.45 0.89
N ALA A 324 2.94 -10.51 -0.29
CA ALA A 324 1.73 -9.75 -0.63
C ALA A 324 0.57 -10.07 0.31
N MET A 325 0.37 -11.35 0.64
CA MET A 325 -0.68 -11.79 1.55
C MET A 325 -0.38 -11.36 3.01
N LEU A 326 0.87 -11.51 3.46
CA LEU A 326 1.31 -11.06 4.79
C LEU A 326 1.15 -9.55 4.96
N LEU A 327 1.47 -8.76 3.94
CA LEU A 327 1.30 -7.31 4.02
C LEU A 327 -0.15 -6.88 3.87
N SER A 328 -0.98 -7.65 3.14
CA SER A 328 -2.44 -7.44 3.13
C SER A 328 -3.03 -7.76 4.51
N SER A 329 -2.51 -8.78 5.21
CA SER A 329 -2.91 -9.06 6.59
C SER A 329 -2.42 -7.99 7.57
N VAL A 330 -1.28 -7.34 7.32
CA VAL A 330 -0.87 -6.13 8.07
C VAL A 330 -1.87 -4.99 7.86
N MET A 331 -2.33 -4.74 6.63
CA MET A 331 -3.37 -3.74 6.36
C MET A 331 -4.66 -4.08 7.14
N MET A 332 -5.01 -5.36 7.25
CA MET A 332 -6.13 -5.83 8.06
C MET A 332 -5.94 -5.56 9.55
N LEU A 333 -4.75 -5.83 10.09
CA LEU A 333 -4.46 -5.55 11.50
C LEU A 333 -4.60 -4.07 11.82
N ARG A 334 -4.14 -3.18 10.94
CA ARG A 334 -4.35 -1.72 11.08
C ARG A 334 -5.84 -1.35 11.03
N HIS A 335 -6.61 -1.99 10.16
CA HIS A 335 -8.07 -1.79 10.10
C HIS A 335 -8.77 -2.22 11.40
N LEU A 336 -8.24 -3.23 12.10
CA LEU A 336 -8.72 -3.71 13.40
C LEU A 336 -8.15 -2.95 14.61
N ASN A 337 -7.36 -1.88 14.38
CA ASN A 337 -6.62 -1.12 15.39
C ASN A 337 -5.62 -1.98 16.20
N LEU A 338 -5.00 -2.97 15.56
CA LEU A 338 -3.95 -3.82 16.11
C LEU A 338 -2.56 -3.38 15.61
N ASP A 339 -2.25 -2.09 15.76
CA ASP A 339 -1.05 -1.46 15.18
C ASP A 339 0.27 -2.05 15.69
N GLU A 340 0.34 -2.48 16.95
CA GLU A 340 1.54 -3.13 17.50
C GLU A 340 1.89 -4.42 16.74
N HIS A 341 0.90 -5.31 16.57
CA HIS A 341 1.07 -6.55 15.79
C HIS A 341 1.36 -6.24 14.32
N ALA A 342 0.68 -5.24 13.75
CA ALA A 342 0.89 -4.81 12.37
C ALA A 342 2.33 -4.32 12.15
N ASN A 343 2.84 -3.45 13.02
CA ASN A 343 4.20 -2.92 12.99
C ASN A 343 5.23 -4.03 13.15
N ARG A 344 4.99 -4.97 14.08
CA ARG A 344 5.92 -6.07 14.33
C ARG A 344 6.06 -7.02 13.14
N ILE A 345 4.93 -7.44 12.56
CA ILE A 345 4.92 -8.34 11.41
C ILE A 345 5.47 -7.63 10.16
N SER A 346 5.06 -6.39 9.89
CA SER A 346 5.56 -5.66 8.72
C SER A 346 7.06 -5.41 8.80
N SER A 347 7.58 -4.96 9.95
CA SER A 347 9.02 -4.73 10.13
C SER A 347 9.82 -6.01 9.88
N ALA A 348 9.34 -7.16 10.36
CA ALA A 348 10.00 -8.44 10.16
C ALA A 348 10.00 -8.93 8.71
N VAL A 349 8.90 -8.71 7.98
CA VAL A 349 8.83 -9.00 6.54
C VAL A 349 9.84 -8.12 5.79
N TYR A 350 9.88 -6.82 6.07
CA TYR A 350 10.83 -5.91 5.45
C TYR A 350 12.28 -6.29 5.79
N GLU A 351 12.59 -6.57 7.06
CA GLU A 351 13.93 -6.96 7.53
C GLU A 351 14.40 -8.25 6.84
N THR A 352 13.54 -9.27 6.77
CA THR A 352 13.86 -10.58 6.17
C THR A 352 14.24 -10.45 4.69
N ILE A 353 13.50 -9.61 3.95
CA ILE A 353 13.77 -9.35 2.54
C ILE A 353 15.02 -8.48 2.39
N SER A 354 15.16 -7.41 3.18
CA SER A 354 16.24 -6.43 3.05
C SER A 354 17.61 -7.02 3.38
N SER A 355 17.70 -7.84 4.43
CA SER A 355 18.97 -8.48 4.82
C SER A 355 19.38 -9.60 3.86
N GLY A 356 18.45 -10.08 3.03
CA GLY A 356 18.69 -11.23 2.14
C GLY A 356 18.68 -12.58 2.85
N ASN A 357 18.20 -12.64 4.10
CA ASN A 357 18.15 -13.88 4.89
C ASN A 357 17.30 -14.96 4.22
N ALA A 358 16.14 -14.56 3.69
CA ALA A 358 15.28 -15.44 2.93
C ALA A 358 14.58 -14.65 1.83
N ARG A 359 14.69 -15.15 0.59
CA ARG A 359 14.05 -14.56 -0.59
C ARG A 359 13.53 -15.68 -1.47
N THR A 360 12.29 -15.54 -1.91
CA THR A 360 11.65 -16.47 -2.84
C THR A 360 12.16 -16.26 -4.27
N VAL A 361 11.87 -17.23 -5.13
CA VAL A 361 12.42 -17.30 -6.50
C VAL A 361 12.03 -16.08 -7.35
N ASP A 362 10.80 -15.59 -7.19
CA ASP A 362 10.25 -14.43 -7.91
C ASP A 362 11.00 -13.11 -7.65
N ILE A 363 11.72 -13.01 -6.52
CA ILE A 363 12.52 -11.83 -6.14
C ILE A 363 14.03 -12.12 -6.18
N GLY A 364 14.43 -13.18 -6.88
CA GLY A 364 15.83 -13.53 -7.13
C GLY A 364 16.53 -14.27 -6.00
N GLY A 365 15.78 -14.91 -5.10
CA GLY A 365 16.33 -15.82 -4.09
C GLY A 365 16.12 -17.29 -4.41
N THR A 366 16.42 -18.15 -3.43
CA THR A 366 16.29 -19.61 -3.55
C THR A 366 15.45 -20.23 -2.44
N SER A 367 14.90 -19.41 -1.54
CA SER A 367 14.14 -19.88 -0.38
C SER A 367 12.73 -20.31 -0.78
N THR A 368 12.24 -21.34 -0.11
CA THR A 368 10.86 -21.80 -0.22
C THR A 368 9.88 -20.93 0.58
N THR A 369 8.57 -21.08 0.32
CA THR A 369 7.50 -20.40 1.08
C THR A 369 7.66 -20.63 2.59
N LYS A 370 7.91 -21.87 3.00
CA LYS A 370 8.12 -22.26 4.40
C LYS A 370 9.39 -21.66 5.00
N GLU A 371 10.52 -21.69 4.28
CA GLU A 371 11.77 -21.08 4.77
C GLU A 371 11.62 -19.57 4.97
N PHE A 372 10.96 -18.89 4.01
CA PHE A 372 10.64 -17.47 4.14
C PHE A 372 9.76 -17.21 5.36
N THR A 373 8.69 -17.99 5.54
CA THR A 373 7.77 -17.88 6.70
C THR A 373 8.53 -18.05 8.02
N ASN A 374 9.40 -19.05 8.11
CA ASN A 374 10.21 -19.30 9.31
C ASN A 374 11.22 -18.19 9.57
N ALA A 375 11.82 -17.61 8.53
CA ALA A 375 12.73 -16.47 8.68
C ALA A 375 12.00 -15.23 9.21
N VAL A 376 10.79 -14.95 8.71
CA VAL A 376 9.93 -13.87 9.22
C VAL A 376 9.56 -14.11 10.69
N ILE A 377 9.16 -15.32 11.06
CA ILE A 377 8.86 -15.68 12.46
C ILE A 377 10.08 -15.47 13.37
N LYS A 378 11.27 -15.88 12.92
CA LYS A 378 12.52 -15.70 13.68
C LYS A 378 12.89 -14.23 13.87
N SER A 379 12.58 -13.36 12.90
CA SER A 379 12.92 -11.93 12.97
C SER A 379 12.16 -11.19 14.10
N PHE A 380 10.89 -11.52 14.36
CA PHE A 380 10.12 -10.91 15.45
C PHE A 380 9.93 -11.78 16.71
N ALA A 381 10.41 -13.02 16.71
CA ALA A 381 10.47 -13.80 17.94
C ALA A 381 11.22 -12.99 19.00
N PRO A 382 10.81 -13.04 20.29
CA PRO A 382 11.49 -12.28 21.33
C PRO A 382 12.97 -12.62 21.31
N ARG A 383 13.79 -11.70 20.80
CA ARG A 383 15.23 -11.75 20.95
C ARG A 383 15.50 -11.79 22.47
N PRO A 384 16.53 -12.52 22.94
CA PRO A 384 16.88 -12.51 24.36
C PRO A 384 16.88 -11.06 24.88
N PHE A 385 16.35 -10.81 26.08
CA PHE A 385 16.20 -9.46 26.65
C PHE A 385 17.45 -8.58 26.46
N LEU A 386 18.63 -9.19 26.58
CA LEU A 386 19.92 -8.55 26.37
C LEU A 386 20.11 -7.98 24.96
N VAL A 387 19.61 -8.65 23.91
CA VAL A 387 19.68 -8.17 22.52
C VAL A 387 18.73 -6.99 22.30
N GLN A 388 17.56 -6.98 22.95
CA GLN A 388 16.61 -5.88 22.84
C GLN A 388 17.14 -4.61 23.49
N VAL A 389 17.75 -4.75 24.66
CA VAL A 389 18.40 -3.65 25.38
C VAL A 389 19.61 -3.14 24.59
N ASP A 390 20.41 -4.04 24.01
CA ASP A 390 21.54 -3.69 23.15
C ASP A 390 21.08 -2.94 21.88
N ASP A 391 20.07 -3.42 21.16
CA ASP A 391 19.52 -2.73 19.99
C ASP A 391 18.96 -1.34 20.34
N GLN A 392 18.30 -1.20 21.49
CA GLN A 392 17.78 0.09 21.97
C GLN A 392 18.92 1.08 22.26
N TYR A 393 20.00 0.61 22.89
CA TYR A 393 21.17 1.44 23.16
C TYR A 393 21.94 1.78 21.89
N ASN A 394 22.15 0.82 20.99
CA ASN A 394 22.81 1.03 19.70
C ASN A 394 22.05 2.04 18.85
N LYS A 395 20.72 1.94 18.78
CA LYS A 395 19.91 2.94 18.07
C LYS A 395 20.07 4.34 18.67
N ARG A 396 20.07 4.47 20.00
CA ARG A 396 20.27 5.76 20.67
C ARG A 396 21.67 6.33 20.38
N ILE A 397 22.69 5.47 20.34
CA ILE A 397 24.06 5.85 19.95
C ILE A 397 24.08 6.35 18.51
N ASP A 398 23.51 5.59 17.57
CA ASP A 398 23.49 5.94 16.15
C ASP A 398 22.75 7.26 15.90
N ASP A 399 21.61 7.47 16.57
CA ASP A 399 20.82 8.70 16.48
C ASP A 399 21.61 9.91 17.02
N ASP A 400 22.28 9.76 18.18
CA ASP A 400 23.05 10.85 18.79
C ASP A 400 24.36 11.13 18.04
N ILE A 401 25.04 10.11 17.51
CA ILE A 401 26.22 10.27 16.63
C ILE A 401 25.82 10.94 15.31
N SER A 402 24.72 10.51 14.69
CA SER A 402 24.25 11.12 13.44
C SER A 402 23.96 12.60 13.64
N LYS A 403 23.26 12.97 14.73
CA LYS A 403 23.04 14.37 15.09
C LYS A 403 24.33 15.14 15.30
N LEU A 404 25.33 14.55 15.97
CA LEU A 404 26.63 15.19 16.18
C LEU A 404 27.32 15.48 14.84
N VAL A 405 27.32 14.51 13.92
CA VAL A 405 27.90 14.65 12.58
C VAL A 405 27.15 15.70 11.76
N ASP A 406 25.81 15.66 11.77
CA ASP A 406 24.98 16.63 11.06
C ASP A 406 25.20 18.06 11.58
N CYS A 407 25.18 18.25 12.91
CA CYS A 407 25.43 19.55 13.52
C CYS A 407 26.83 20.08 13.19
N TYR A 408 27.85 19.21 13.23
CA TYR A 408 29.21 19.60 12.89
C TYR A 408 29.35 19.96 11.40
N THR A 409 28.69 19.19 10.53
CA THR A 409 28.69 19.42 9.08
C THR A 409 27.99 20.74 8.74
N ASP A 410 26.89 21.04 9.42
CA ASP A 410 26.18 22.32 9.31
C ASP A 410 27.04 23.49 9.79
N ILE A 411 27.74 23.36 10.92
CA ILE A 411 28.66 24.40 11.42
C ILE A 411 29.78 24.67 10.41
N VAL A 412 30.41 23.63 9.87
CA VAL A 412 31.47 23.77 8.86
C VAL A 412 30.92 24.45 7.61
N ARG A 413 29.74 24.03 7.13
CA ARG A 413 29.09 24.61 5.96
C ARG A 413 28.72 26.09 6.14
N ILE A 414 28.25 26.47 7.32
CA ILE A 414 27.96 27.88 7.66
C ILE A 414 29.28 28.67 7.73
N GLY A 415 30.34 28.09 8.32
CA GLY A 415 31.65 28.73 8.44
C GLY A 415 32.43 28.93 7.14
N GLU A 416 32.12 28.17 6.08
CA GLU A 416 32.72 28.32 4.75
C GLU A 416 32.20 29.53 3.96
N ASN A 417 31.12 30.16 4.42
CA ASN A 417 30.49 31.30 3.73
C ASN A 417 31.36 32.57 3.89
N LYS A 418 31.98 33.06 2.81
CA LYS A 418 32.86 34.24 2.80
C LYS A 418 32.11 35.59 2.69
N ASP A 419 30.82 35.59 2.96
CA ASP A 419 29.95 36.75 2.73
C ASP A 419 30.17 37.84 3.81
N LYS A 420 30.26 39.12 3.43
CA LYS A 420 30.63 40.23 4.34
C LYS A 420 29.44 41.01 4.91
N ASP A 421 28.21 40.55 4.69
CA ASP A 421 27.00 41.21 5.19
C ASP A 421 26.83 41.01 6.70
N LYS A 422 26.83 42.10 7.47
CA LYS A 422 26.71 42.08 8.94
C LYS A 422 25.44 41.41 9.45
N PHE A 423 24.32 41.56 8.74
CA PHE A 423 23.05 40.94 9.18
C PHE A 423 23.08 39.42 8.99
N LYS A 424 23.64 38.98 7.87
CA LYS A 424 23.81 37.56 7.55
C LYS A 424 24.78 36.88 8.51
N VAL A 425 25.90 37.54 8.82
CA VAL A 425 26.89 37.06 9.81
C VAL A 425 26.28 36.91 11.21
N ALA A 426 25.42 37.84 11.63
CA ALA A 426 24.74 37.73 12.93
C ALA A 426 23.73 36.55 12.98
N GLN A 427 22.99 36.34 11.90
CA GLN A 427 22.06 35.22 11.77
C GLN A 427 22.80 33.87 11.73
N GLU A 428 23.89 33.79 10.99
CA GLU A 428 24.78 32.62 10.91
C GLU A 428 25.43 32.33 12.27
N GLY A 429 25.84 33.36 13.01
CA GLY A 429 26.35 33.22 14.38
C GLY A 429 25.34 32.57 15.33
N TYR A 430 24.07 33.00 15.27
CA TYR A 430 23.00 32.40 16.08
C TYR A 430 22.72 30.94 15.70
N GLN A 431 22.80 30.61 14.42
CA GLN A 431 22.65 29.22 13.96
C GLN A 431 23.78 28.34 14.47
N ILE A 432 25.03 28.82 14.44
CA ILE A 432 26.19 28.10 15.00
C ILE A 432 26.02 27.86 16.50
N GLU A 433 25.59 28.87 17.27
CA GLU A 433 25.33 28.73 18.71
C GLU A 433 24.24 27.67 18.99
N SER A 434 23.15 27.68 18.21
CA SER A 434 22.09 26.69 18.32
C SER A 434 22.59 25.26 18.06
N GLN A 435 23.40 25.08 17.02
CA GLN A 435 23.98 23.77 16.68
C GLN A 435 25.00 23.32 17.73
N ALA A 436 25.83 24.24 18.25
CA ALA A 436 26.76 23.94 19.35
C ALA A 436 26.02 23.49 20.62
N ALA A 437 24.90 24.13 20.96
CA ALA A 437 24.06 23.71 22.08
C ALA A 437 23.44 22.31 21.86
N GLN A 438 23.11 21.97 20.61
CA GLN A 438 22.60 20.64 20.25
C GLN A 438 23.67 19.56 20.35
N ILE A 439 24.92 19.87 19.96
CA ILE A 439 26.09 19.01 20.16
C ILE A 439 26.27 18.68 21.65
N VAL A 440 26.22 19.70 22.52
CA VAL A 440 26.35 19.49 23.98
C VAL A 440 25.27 18.55 24.51
N ARG A 441 24.01 18.75 24.11
CA ARG A 441 22.89 17.87 24.51
C ARG A 441 23.09 16.41 24.05
N SER A 442 23.58 16.20 22.84
CA SER A 442 23.90 14.86 22.34
C SER A 442 25.06 14.23 23.11
N CYS A 443 26.11 14.99 23.44
CA CYS A 443 27.20 14.51 24.29
C CYS A 443 26.73 14.13 25.70
N GLU A 444 25.86 14.93 26.32
CA GLU A 444 25.27 14.62 27.63
C GLU A 444 24.41 13.35 27.59
N SER A 445 23.61 13.16 26.54
CA SER A 445 22.83 11.94 26.32
C SER A 445 23.72 10.70 26.23
N LEU A 446 24.80 10.77 25.45
CA LEU A 446 25.79 9.68 25.34
C LEU A 446 26.52 9.40 26.66
N LEU A 447 26.81 10.44 27.45
CA LEU A 447 27.43 10.28 28.77
C LEU A 447 26.48 9.58 29.76
N SER A 448 25.19 9.95 29.76
CA SER A 448 24.13 9.27 30.53
C SER A 448 24.04 7.80 30.13
N LEU A 449 24.03 7.53 28.83
CA LEU A 449 23.99 6.18 28.28
C LEU A 449 25.16 5.32 28.77
N THR A 450 26.35 5.90 28.84
CA THR A 450 27.56 5.21 29.33
C THR A 450 27.39 4.75 30.78
N ASN A 451 26.70 5.55 31.61
CA ASN A 451 26.41 5.18 33.00
C ASN A 451 25.32 4.10 33.08
N GLU A 452 24.27 4.19 32.25
CA GLU A 452 23.23 3.16 32.13
C GLU A 452 23.82 1.80 31.70
N LEU A 453 24.72 1.81 30.70
CA LEU A 453 25.44 0.62 30.23
C LEU A 453 26.36 0.03 31.30
N LYS A 454 27.06 0.85 32.08
CA LYS A 454 27.88 0.38 33.21
C LYS A 454 27.04 -0.31 34.27
N GLN A 455 25.89 0.25 34.64
CA GLN A 455 24.97 -0.38 35.58
C GLN A 455 24.42 -1.70 35.01
N PHE A 456 24.08 -1.72 33.73
CA PHE A 456 23.58 -2.91 33.05
C PHE A 456 24.62 -4.05 32.98
N LEU A 457 25.90 -3.71 32.75
CA LEU A 457 27.02 -4.66 32.75
C LEU A 457 27.31 -5.24 34.15
N LEU A 458 27.03 -4.48 35.20
CA LEU A 458 27.22 -4.93 36.59
C LEU A 458 26.11 -5.89 37.07
N LEU A 459 24.95 -5.87 36.42
CA LEU A 459 23.74 -6.59 36.86
C LEU A 459 23.44 -7.88 36.09
N ASN A 460 24.15 -8.18 34.99
CA ASN A 460 23.82 -9.29 34.08
C ASN A 460 24.93 -10.36 33.98
N ASP A 461 24.51 -11.57 33.55
CA ASP A 461 25.33 -12.79 33.51
C ASP A 461 26.51 -12.73 32.52
N ALA A 462 27.70 -13.15 32.97
CA ALA A 462 28.97 -12.93 32.29
C ALA A 462 29.12 -13.78 31.01
N GLU A 463 28.49 -14.95 30.96
CA GLU A 463 28.63 -15.90 29.85
C GLU A 463 27.90 -15.40 28.59
N THR A 464 26.70 -14.85 28.75
CA THR A 464 25.92 -14.28 27.63
C THR A 464 26.56 -13.00 27.09
N LEU A 465 27.14 -12.18 27.98
CA LEU A 465 27.90 -10.98 27.61
C LEU A 465 29.16 -11.31 26.81
N ALA A 466 29.86 -12.40 27.14
CA ALA A 466 31.04 -12.83 26.41
C ALA A 466 30.72 -13.25 24.96
N GLN A 467 29.59 -13.95 24.76
CA GLN A 467 29.15 -14.40 23.45
C GLN A 467 28.69 -13.23 22.56
N LEU A 468 27.91 -12.30 23.12
CA LEU A 468 27.53 -11.04 22.47
C LEU A 468 28.75 -10.20 22.07
N ARG A 469 29.71 -10.03 22.99
CA ARG A 469 30.95 -9.29 22.75
C ARG A 469 31.76 -9.90 21.60
N LYS A 470 31.80 -11.23 21.50
CA LYS A 470 32.50 -11.93 20.40
C LYS A 470 31.84 -11.64 19.04
N THR A 471 30.53 -11.84 18.93
CA THR A 471 29.79 -11.59 17.68
C THR A 471 29.85 -10.13 17.24
N GLN A 472 29.78 -9.18 18.18
CA GLN A 472 29.94 -7.76 17.84
C GLN A 472 31.37 -7.41 17.42
N SER A 473 32.39 -7.94 18.10
CA SER A 473 33.79 -7.72 17.72
C SER A 473 34.04 -8.15 16.28
N GLU A 474 33.49 -9.29 15.86
CA GLU A 474 33.57 -9.78 14.48
C GLU A 474 32.91 -8.81 13.48
N LYS A 475 31.68 -8.34 13.76
CA LYS A 475 30.98 -7.35 12.91
C LYS A 475 31.70 -5.99 12.83
N LEU A 476 32.26 -5.53 13.95
CA LEU A 476 32.99 -4.26 14.03
C LEU A 476 34.29 -4.33 13.23
N VAL A 477 35.01 -5.46 13.32
CA VAL A 477 36.21 -5.71 12.52
C VAL A 477 35.86 -5.71 11.03
N GLU A 478 34.76 -6.36 10.63
CA GLU A 478 34.30 -6.36 9.25
C GLU A 478 33.97 -4.94 8.75
N SER A 479 33.14 -4.20 9.51
CA SER A 479 32.76 -2.82 9.16
C SER A 479 33.96 -1.88 9.10
N THR A 480 34.89 -1.99 10.06
CA THR A 480 36.14 -1.20 10.05
C THR A 480 36.98 -1.51 8.83
N THR A 481 37.01 -2.76 8.40
CA THR A 481 37.74 -3.19 7.20
C THR A 481 37.10 -2.60 5.94
N THR A 482 35.77 -2.61 5.84
CA THR A 482 35.02 -1.97 4.74
C THR A 482 35.20 -0.45 4.72
N ILE A 483 35.21 0.21 5.87
CA ILE A 483 35.41 1.66 5.94
C ILE A 483 36.85 2.01 5.52
N LYS A 484 37.85 1.28 6.03
CA LYS A 484 39.26 1.47 5.63
C LYS A 484 39.45 1.28 4.13
N SER A 485 38.81 0.29 3.51
CA SER A 485 38.90 0.09 2.07
C SER A 485 38.29 1.27 1.30
N LYS A 486 37.10 1.75 1.69
CA LYS A 486 36.48 2.94 1.09
C LYS A 486 37.32 4.20 1.24
N VAL A 487 37.90 4.44 2.42
CA VAL A 487 38.78 5.59 2.68
C VAL A 487 40.02 5.54 1.79
N ASN A 488 40.61 4.36 1.61
CA ASN A 488 41.75 4.19 0.71
C ASN A 488 41.36 4.46 -0.75
N THR A 489 40.18 4.02 -1.19
CA THR A 489 39.67 4.34 -2.53
C THR A 489 39.47 5.84 -2.71
N MET A 490 38.79 6.51 -1.78
CA MET A 490 38.60 7.97 -1.83
C MET A 490 39.93 8.72 -1.80
N ARG A 491 40.92 8.27 -1.02
CA ARG A 491 42.27 8.87 -1.01
C ARG A 491 42.95 8.75 -2.38
N SER A 492 42.80 7.61 -3.04
CA SER A 492 43.34 7.39 -4.40
C SER A 492 42.66 8.32 -5.41
N GLU A 493 41.33 8.41 -5.36
CA GLU A 493 40.55 9.30 -6.23
C GLU A 493 40.90 10.77 -6.01
N LEU A 494 41.03 11.21 -4.75
CA LEU A 494 41.43 12.57 -4.41
C LEU A 494 42.86 12.87 -4.87
N SER A 495 43.79 11.93 -4.67
CA SER A 495 45.17 12.09 -5.15
C SER A 495 45.23 12.25 -6.67
N LYS A 496 44.38 11.52 -7.39
CA LYS A 496 44.25 11.64 -8.84
C LYS A 496 43.66 12.99 -9.24
N ALA A 497 42.60 13.43 -8.57
CA ALA A 497 41.99 14.73 -8.83
C ALA A 497 42.95 15.91 -8.55
N VAL A 498 43.75 15.82 -7.48
CA VAL A 498 44.80 16.81 -7.17
C VAL A 498 45.88 16.80 -8.25
N PHE A 499 46.34 15.63 -8.69
CA PHE A 499 47.31 15.52 -9.78
C PHE A 499 46.78 16.09 -11.10
N ASP A 500 45.52 15.83 -11.43
CA ASP A 500 44.86 16.38 -12.62
C ASP A 500 44.76 17.92 -12.52
N LEU A 501 44.43 18.46 -11.34
CA LEU A 501 44.40 19.91 -11.07
C LEU A 501 45.78 20.56 -11.17
N GLU A 502 46.82 19.96 -10.59
CA GLU A 502 48.21 20.43 -10.71
C GLU A 502 48.66 20.40 -12.17
N THR A 503 48.34 19.36 -12.92
CA THR A 503 48.68 19.24 -14.34
C THR A 503 48.05 20.36 -15.18
N VAL A 504 46.79 20.69 -14.88
CA VAL A 504 46.09 21.80 -15.55
C VAL A 504 46.67 23.16 -15.14
N TYR A 505 46.97 23.36 -13.85
CA TYR A 505 47.52 24.62 -13.32
C TYR A 505 48.94 24.90 -13.81
N TYR A 506 49.82 23.89 -13.81
CA TYR A 506 51.19 24.06 -14.29
C TYR A 506 51.28 24.15 -15.83
N ARG A 507 50.36 23.54 -16.58
CA ARG A 507 50.27 23.79 -18.03
C ARG A 507 49.88 25.23 -18.33
N SER A 508 48.99 25.83 -17.55
CA SER A 508 48.63 27.25 -17.72
C SER A 508 49.74 28.25 -17.39
N LEU A 509 50.82 27.83 -16.73
CA LEU A 509 51.99 28.66 -16.39
C LEU A 509 53.15 28.53 -17.39
N ILE A 510 53.07 27.60 -18.34
CA ILE A 510 54.11 27.37 -19.37
C ILE A 510 53.67 27.95 -20.73
N ASP A 511 52.39 28.32 -20.87
CA ASP A 511 51.80 28.93 -22.07
C ASP A 511 51.68 30.48 -22.01
N GLU A 512 52.34 31.13 -21.04
CA GLU A 512 52.69 32.58 -21.06
C GLU A 512 54.19 32.76 -21.30
#